data_AF-A0A0K1L9G2-F1
#
_entry.id   AF-A0A0K1L9G2-F1
#
_cell.length_a   1.000
_cell.length_b   1.000
_cell.length_c   1.000
_cell.angle_alpha   90.00
_cell.angle_beta   90.00
_cell.angle_gamma   90.00
#
_symmetry.space_group_name_H-M   'P 1'
#
loop_
_entity.id
_entity.type
_entity.pdbx_description
1 polymer ?
#
loop_
_entity_poly.entity_id
_entity_poly.type
_entity_poly.pdbx_seq_one_letter_code
_entity_poly.pdbx_strand_id
1 'polypeptide(L)' 'MKTVAPVSTASPVVPPRPLRTGEQTAVLWIAPYIDSQDIYHQPSGVFFVIKPSVWGKPRIN' A
#
# COMPACT_ATOMS: atom_id res chain seq x y z
N MET A 1 49.92 13.49 -24.39
CA MET A 1 48.61 13.52 -25.10
C MET A 1 47.55 13.08 -24.09
N LYS A 2 46.52 13.89 -23.82
CA LYS A 2 45.43 13.52 -22.90
C LYS A 2 44.32 12.85 -23.71
N THR A 3 44.09 11.57 -23.48
CA THR A 3 43.00 10.81 -24.10
C THR A 3 41.67 11.29 -23.54
N VAL A 4 40.84 11.92 -24.38
CA VAL A 4 39.47 12.30 -24.04
C VAL A 4 38.61 11.05 -24.21
N ALA A 5 38.02 10.57 -23.13
CA ALA A 5 37.07 9.45 -23.19
C ALA A 5 35.80 9.88 -23.93
N PRO A 6 35.18 9.00 -24.74
CA PRO A 6 33.94 9.33 -25.42
C PRO A 6 32.82 9.52 -24.39
N VAL A 7 32.15 10.68 -24.46
CA VAL A 7 30.93 10.95 -23.68
C VAL A 7 29.79 10.16 -24.32
N SER A 8 29.19 9.26 -23.55
CA SER A 8 28.00 8.53 -24.00
C SER A 8 26.86 9.51 -24.28
N THR A 9 26.30 9.44 -25.49
CA THR A 9 25.15 10.25 -25.94
C THR A 9 23.80 9.59 -25.63
N ALA A 10 23.81 8.42 -24.98
CA ALA A 10 22.58 7.72 -24.63
C ALA A 10 21.80 8.50 -23.56
N SER A 11 20.52 8.77 -23.82
CA SER A 11 19.62 9.35 -22.83
C SER A 11 19.50 8.42 -21.62
N PRO A 12 19.57 8.94 -20.38
CA PRO A 12 19.39 8.11 -19.20
C PRO A 12 17.99 7.50 -19.19
N VAL A 13 17.93 6.17 -19.20
CA VAL A 13 16.67 5.43 -19.03
C VAL A 13 16.30 5.51 -17.56
N VAL A 14 15.26 6.29 -17.24
CA VAL A 14 14.68 6.29 -15.88
C VAL A 14 13.80 5.04 -15.79
N PRO A 15 14.14 4.05 -14.92
CA PRO A 15 13.29 2.89 -14.75
C PRO A 15 11.92 3.34 -14.21
N PRO A 16 10.82 2.80 -14.74
CA PRO A 16 9.50 3.27 -14.34
C PRO A 16 9.26 2.93 -12.86
N ARG A 17 8.74 3.90 -12.10
CA ARG A 17 8.55 3.77 -10.66
C ARG A 17 7.60 2.59 -10.36
N PRO A 18 7.96 1.66 -9.46
CA PRO A 18 7.05 0.62 -9.00
C PRO A 18 5.78 1.25 -8.43
N LEU A 19 4.61 0.82 -8.91
CA LEU A 19 3.33 1.28 -8.38
C LEU A 19 2.86 0.30 -7.31
N ARG A 20 2.58 0.79 -6.10
CA ARG A 20 1.95 -0.02 -5.06
C ARG A 20 0.46 0.27 -5.05
N THR A 21 -0.36 -0.77 -5.20
CA THR A 21 -1.79 -0.66 -4.93
C THR A 21 -2.01 -0.91 -3.45
N GLY A 22 -2.73 0.01 -2.79
CA GLY A 22 -3.08 -0.09 -1.37
C GLY A 22 -3.91 -1.33 -1.06
N GLU A 23 -3.95 -1.71 0.21
CA GLU A 23 -4.84 -2.75 0.69
C GLU A 23 -6.30 -2.28 0.68
N GLN A 24 -7.21 -3.25 0.57
CA GLN A 24 -8.64 -3.02 0.79
C GLN A 24 -9.01 -3.60 2.14
N THR A 25 -9.68 -2.80 2.96
CA THR A 25 -10.15 -3.20 4.29
C THR A 25 -11.67 -3.27 4.32
N ALA A 26 -12.20 -4.12 5.19
CA ALA A 26 -13.60 -4.14 5.57
C ALA A 26 -13.73 -3.86 7.07
N VAL A 27 -14.93 -3.46 7.49
CA VAL A 27 -15.27 -3.24 8.89
C VAL A 27 -16.41 -4.18 9.31
N LEU A 28 -16.22 -4.87 10.43
CA LEU A 28 -17.30 -5.53 11.14
C LEU A 28 -17.79 -4.59 12.24
N TRP A 29 -19.06 -4.19 12.17
CA TRP A 29 -19.70 -3.41 13.22
C TRP A 29 -20.13 -4.31 14.37
N ILE A 30 -19.86 -3.86 15.59
CA ILE A 30 -20.25 -4.54 16.81
C ILE A 30 -21.25 -3.65 17.55
N ALA A 31 -22.46 -4.16 17.70
CA ALA A 31 -23.51 -3.50 18.46
C ALA A 31 -23.11 -3.32 19.92
N PRO A 32 -23.68 -2.35 20.65
CA PRO A 32 -23.52 -2.30 22.10
C PRO A 32 -24.08 -3.56 22.74
N TYR A 33 -23.44 -4.05 23.80
CA TYR A 33 -23.89 -5.23 24.54
C TYR A 33 -23.48 -5.13 26.01
N ILE A 34 -24.09 -5.98 26.84
CA ILE A 34 -23.71 -6.20 28.24
C ILE A 34 -23.11 -7.61 28.33
N ASP A 35 -21.96 -7.74 28.98
CA ASP A 35 -21.28 -9.03 29.13
C ASP A 35 -21.74 -9.82 30.38
N SER A 36 -21.10 -10.96 30.62
CA SER A 36 -21.42 -11.81 31.77
C SER A 36 -21.03 -11.21 33.13
N GLN A 37 -20.29 -10.10 33.15
CA GLN A 37 -19.92 -9.36 34.34
C GLN A 37 -20.80 -8.12 34.55
N ASP A 38 -21.88 -7.99 33.77
CA ASP A 38 -22.80 -6.84 33.77
C ASP A 38 -22.12 -5.52 33.34
N ILE A 39 -21.05 -5.60 32.54
CA ILE A 39 -20.33 -4.44 32.04
C ILE A 39 -20.91 -4.03 30.68
N TYR A 40 -21.27 -2.75 30.54
CA TYR A 40 -21.71 -2.18 29.27
C TYR A 40 -20.53 -1.91 28.33
N HIS A 41 -20.59 -2.47 27.14
CA HIS A 41 -19.65 -2.24 26.05
C HIS A 41 -20.24 -1.26 25.03
N GLN A 42 -19.50 -0.18 24.77
CA GLN A 42 -19.84 0.83 23.77
C GLN A 42 -19.82 0.22 22.35
N PRO A 43 -20.59 0.76 21.39
CA PRO A 43 -20.53 0.30 20.01
C PRO A 43 -19.11 0.47 19.46
N SER A 44 -18.65 -0.51 18.68
CA SER A 44 -17.29 -0.52 18.14
C SER A 44 -17.21 -1.17 16.76
N GLY A 45 -16.01 -1.17 16.17
CA GLY A 45 -15.77 -1.80 14.88
C GLY A 45 -14.39 -2.45 14.81
N VAL A 46 -14.32 -3.61 14.16
CA VAL A 46 -13.06 -4.30 13.88
C VAL A 46 -12.74 -4.16 12.40
N PHE A 47 -11.53 -3.67 12.10
CA PHE A 47 -11.04 -3.53 10.74
C PHE A 47 -10.14 -4.71 10.39
N PHE A 48 -10.30 -5.24 9.17
CA PHE A 48 -9.42 -6.29 8.65
C PHE A 48 -9.20 -6.12 7.16
N VAL A 49 -8.02 -6.56 6.71
CA VAL A 49 -7.64 -6.55 5.31
C VAL A 49 -8.39 -7.67 4.58
N ILE A 50 -9.18 -7.31 3.56
CA ILE A 50 -9.86 -8.26 2.68
C ILE A 50 -9.13 -8.45 1.35
N LYS A 51 -8.27 -7.49 0.98
CA LYS A 51 -7.37 -7.61 -0.15
C LYS A 51 -6.00 -7.05 0.23
N PRO A 52 -4.94 -7.86 0.21
CA PRO A 52 -3.61 -7.37 0.57
C PRO A 52 -3.11 -6.35 -0.44
N SER A 53 -2.22 -5.47 0.02
CA SER A 53 -1.48 -4.57 -0.87
C SER A 53 -0.58 -5.38 -1.81
N VAL A 54 -0.52 -4.96 -3.08
CA VAL A 54 0.30 -5.62 -4.10
C VAL A 54 1.16 -4.61 -4.84
N TRP A 55 2.37 -5.03 -5.21
CA TRP A 55 3.16 -4.33 -6.20
C TRP A 55 2.58 -4.59 -7.59
N GLY A 56 2.25 -3.52 -8.31
CA GLY A 56 1.79 -3.56 -9.68
C GLY A 56 2.94 -3.37 -10.67
N LYS A 57 2.65 -3.63 -11.95
CA LYS A 57 3.55 -3.24 -13.03
C LYS A 57 3.72 -1.72 -13.02
N PRO A 58 4.94 -1.20 -13.19
CA PRO A 58 5.15 0.23 -13.34
C PRO A 58 4.30 0.78 -14.49
N ARG A 59 3.63 1.93 -14.28
CA ARG A 59 2.95 2.63 -15.40
C ARG A 59 4.03 3.13 -16.36
N ILE A 60 3.96 2.68 -17.60
CA ILE A 60 4.71 3.24 -18.72
C ILE A 60 3.78 4.29 -19.32
N ASN A 61 4.14 5.57 -19.21
CA ASN A 61 3.42 6.68 -19.83
C ASN A 61 3.83 6.83 -21.29
#